data_AF-A0A2V8LZ52-F1
#
_entry.id   AF-A0A2V8LZ52-F1
#
_cell.length_a   1.000
_cell.length_b   1.000
_cell.length_c   1.000
_cell.angle_alpha   90.00
_cell.angle_beta   90.00
_cell.angle_gamma   90.00
#
_symmetry.space_group_name_H-M   'P 1'
#
loop_
_entity.id
_entity.type
_entity.pdbx_description
1 polymer ?
#
loop_
_entity_poly.entity_id
_entity_poly.type
_entity_poly.pdbx_seq_one_letter_code
_entity_poly.pdbx_strand_id
1 'polypeptide(L)'
;AAACIGCGACVAACPNASAALFTGAKISHLGLLPQGQPERNLRVLSMVARVKEELFGSCTNIGECEAVCPKEIKLEVIARMNRDYLRASWTERGDALRNED
;
A
#
# COMPACT_ATOMS: atom_id res chain seq x y z
N ALA A 1 2.16 8.29 8.31
CA ALA A 1 2.09 8.03 6.84
C ALA A 1 2.86 9.08 6.02
N ALA A 2 2.46 10.35 6.03
CA ALA A 2 3.10 11.42 5.23
C ALA A 2 4.61 11.61 5.50
N ALA A 3 5.07 11.30 6.71
CA ALA A 3 6.48 11.37 7.11
C ALA A 3 7.43 10.37 6.40
N CYS A 4 6.93 9.51 5.50
CA CYS A 4 7.76 8.55 4.77
C CYS A 4 8.75 9.26 3.83
N ILE A 5 10.04 9.22 4.20
CA ILE A 5 11.16 9.79 3.44
C ILE A 5 11.73 8.88 2.36
N GLY A 6 11.18 7.68 2.19
CA GLY A 6 11.62 6.74 1.13
C GLY A 6 13.00 6.11 1.34
N CYS A 7 13.45 5.97 2.58
CA CYS A 7 14.77 5.41 2.91
C CYS A 7 14.93 3.90 2.67
N GLY A 8 13.85 3.14 2.43
CA GLY A 8 13.93 1.70 2.17
C GLY A 8 14.25 0.79 3.37
N ALA A 9 14.54 1.34 4.57
CA ALA A 9 14.88 0.55 5.77
C ALA A 9 13.87 -0.57 6.08
N CYS A 10 12.58 -0.27 5.95
CA CYS A 10 11.50 -1.23 6.16
C CYS A 10 11.51 -2.43 5.20
N VAL A 11 12.03 -2.26 3.98
CA VAL A 11 12.15 -3.33 2.98
C VAL A 11 13.38 -4.18 3.28
N ALA A 12 14.50 -3.53 3.58
CA ALA A 12 15.76 -4.19 3.90
C ALA A 12 15.68 -5.06 5.16
N ALA A 13 14.92 -4.64 6.17
CA ALA A 13 14.76 -5.40 7.41
C ALA A 13 13.71 -6.52 7.33
N CYS A 14 12.83 -6.53 6.32
CA CYS A 14 11.77 -7.51 6.24
C CYS A 14 12.33 -8.88 5.81
N PRO A 15 12.10 -9.98 6.57
CA PRO A 15 12.56 -11.31 6.18
C PRO A 15 12.00 -11.81 4.84
N ASN A 16 10.83 -11.29 4.43
CA ASN A 16 10.22 -11.60 3.15
C ASN A 16 10.61 -10.61 2.05
N ALA A 17 11.49 -9.63 2.32
CA ALA A 17 11.74 -8.48 1.44
C ALA A 17 10.44 -7.78 0.99
N SER A 18 9.47 -7.64 1.91
CA SER A 18 8.17 -7.04 1.59
C SER A 18 8.24 -5.51 1.56
N ALA A 19 7.69 -4.92 0.50
CA ALA A 19 7.52 -3.47 0.39
C ALA A 19 6.23 -2.93 1.04
N ALA A 20 5.47 -3.76 1.76
CA ALA A 20 4.12 -3.41 2.22
C ALA A 20 4.06 -2.14 3.09
N LEU A 21 4.99 -1.93 4.02
CA LEU A 21 4.99 -0.72 4.86
C LEU A 21 5.27 0.54 4.03
N PHE A 22 6.26 0.47 3.12
CA PHE A 22 6.60 1.57 2.22
C PHE A 22 5.41 1.95 1.34
N THR A 23 4.83 0.96 0.66
CA THR A 23 3.70 1.15 -0.26
C THR A 23 2.47 1.64 0.49
N GLY A 24 2.15 1.02 1.63
CA GLY A 24 1.04 1.43 2.48
C GLY A 24 1.20 2.85 3.01
N ALA A 25 2.42 3.28 3.34
CA ALA A 25 2.70 4.64 3.78
C ALA A 25 2.43 5.67 2.65
N LYS A 26 2.87 5.39 1.42
CA LYS A 26 2.64 6.28 0.26
C LYS A 26 1.16 6.34 -0.13
N ILE A 27 0.47 5.21 -0.15
CA ILE A 27 -0.98 5.16 -0.39
C ILE A 27 -1.72 5.94 0.71
N SER A 28 -1.37 5.70 1.98
CA SER A 28 -2.02 6.36 3.11
C SER A 28 -1.74 7.87 3.18
N HIS A 29 -0.60 8.34 2.66
CA HIS A 29 -0.27 9.76 2.62
C HIS A 29 -1.33 10.53 1.81
N LEU A 30 -1.58 10.12 0.57
CA LEU A 30 -2.56 10.80 -0.29
C LEU A 30 -3.99 10.33 -0.01
N GLY A 31 -4.18 9.07 0.38
CA GLY A 31 -5.50 8.49 0.66
C GLY A 31 -6.21 9.07 1.90
N LEU A 32 -5.50 9.84 2.73
CA LEU A 32 -6.10 10.61 3.83
C LEU A 32 -6.56 12.01 3.43
N LEU A 33 -6.06 12.51 2.30
CA LEU A 33 -6.35 13.86 1.86
C LEU A 33 -7.62 13.86 1.01
N PRO A 34 -8.49 14.89 1.13
CA PRO A 34 -9.62 15.07 0.22
C PRO A 34 -9.17 15.09 -1.25
N GLN A 35 -8.04 15.75 -1.53
CA GLN A 35 -7.45 15.87 -2.86
C GLN A 35 -7.01 14.52 -3.43
N GLY A 36 -6.68 13.55 -2.59
CA GLY A 36 -6.24 12.23 -3.01
C GLY A 36 -7.36 11.21 -3.21
N GLN A 37 -8.62 11.55 -2.88
CA GLN A 37 -9.76 10.64 -3.03
C GLN A 37 -10.09 10.28 -4.49
N PRO A 38 -10.07 11.22 -5.47
CA PRO A 38 -10.41 10.90 -6.86
C PRO A 38 -9.56 9.76 -7.45
N GLU A 39 -8.29 9.68 -7.07
CA GLU A 39 -7.35 8.67 -7.56
C GLU A 39 -7.16 7.51 -6.58
N ARG A 40 -7.93 7.41 -5.49
CA ARG A 40 -7.65 6.48 -4.40
C ARG A 40 -7.60 5.02 -4.87
N ASN A 41 -8.60 4.59 -5.63
CA ASN A 41 -8.70 3.22 -6.16
C ASN A 41 -7.60 2.93 -7.18
N LEU A 42 -7.44 3.81 -8.18
CA LEU A 42 -6.41 3.69 -9.20
C LEU A 42 -5.00 3.63 -8.58
N ARG A 43 -4.73 4.47 -7.58
CA ARG A 43 -3.45 4.51 -6.86
C ARG A 43 -3.15 3.20 -6.13
N VAL A 44 -4.09 2.66 -5.35
CA VAL A 44 -3.81 1.41 -4.62
C VAL A 44 -3.63 0.23 -5.57
N LEU A 45 -4.45 0.13 -6.64
CA LEU A 45 -4.33 -0.94 -7.62
C LEU A 45 -3.00 -0.87 -8.38
N SER A 46 -2.66 0.30 -8.92
CA SER A 46 -1.40 0.51 -9.65
C SER A 46 -0.16 0.27 -8.78
N MET A 47 -0.15 0.79 -7.54
CA MET A 47 1.00 0.62 -6.66
C MET A 47 1.16 -0.83 -6.18
N VAL A 48 0.07 -1.55 -5.88
CA VAL A 48 0.14 -2.97 -5.53
C VAL A 48 0.57 -3.82 -6.73
N ALA A 49 0.06 -3.52 -7.94
CA ALA A 49 0.52 -4.16 -9.17
C ALA A 49 2.02 -3.96 -9.37
N ARG A 50 2.53 -2.73 -9.17
CA ARG A 50 3.97 -2.47 -9.27
C ARG A 50 4.80 -3.25 -8.25
N VAL A 51 4.35 -3.32 -6.99
CA VAL A 51 5.04 -4.13 -5.95
C VAL A 51 5.20 -5.58 -6.39
N LYS A 52 4.17 -6.14 -7.04
CA LYS A 52 4.20 -7.51 -7.57
C LYS A 52 5.12 -7.64 -8.80
N GLU A 53 5.07 -6.69 -9.72
CA GLU A 53 5.94 -6.67 -10.92
C GLU A 53 7.43 -6.57 -10.57
N GLU A 54 7.76 -5.85 -9.49
CA GLU A 54 9.12 -5.71 -8.97
C GLU A 54 9.56 -6.89 -8.09
N LEU A 55 8.73 -7.93 -7.96
CA LEU A 55 9.01 -9.17 -7.23
C LEU A 55 9.30 -8.97 -5.72
N PHE A 56 8.76 -7.92 -5.10
CA PHE A 56 8.79 -7.79 -3.65
C PHE A 56 7.94 -8.88 -2.98
N GLY A 57 8.38 -9.38 -1.83
CA GLY A 57 7.65 -10.44 -1.15
C GLY A 57 6.40 -9.98 -0.40
N SER A 58 5.61 -10.95 0.02
CA SER A 58 4.33 -10.72 0.71
C SER A 58 4.53 -10.41 2.19
N CYS A 59 3.69 -9.54 2.74
CA CYS A 59 3.67 -9.25 4.17
C CYS A 59 3.01 -10.41 4.94
N THR A 60 3.66 -10.88 6.01
CA THR A 60 3.11 -11.86 6.96
C THR A 60 2.97 -11.29 8.38
N ASN A 61 2.98 -9.96 8.52
CA ASN A 61 2.82 -9.23 9.79
C ASN A 61 3.88 -9.52 10.86
N ILE A 62 5.15 -9.66 10.45
CA ILE A 62 6.28 -9.90 11.38
C ILE A 62 6.55 -8.68 12.27
N GLY A 63 6.44 -7.46 11.73
CA GLY A 63 6.58 -6.21 12.49
C GLY A 63 7.97 -5.54 12.45
N GLU A 64 8.99 -6.20 11.91
CA GLU A 64 10.36 -5.63 11.79
C GLU A 64 10.39 -4.28 11.08
N CYS A 65 9.55 -4.12 10.05
CA CYS A 65 9.48 -2.91 9.26
C CYS A 65 9.07 -1.66 10.07
N GLU A 66 8.18 -1.81 11.06
CA GLU A 66 7.80 -0.74 11.98
C GLU A 66 8.95 -0.43 12.95
N ALA A 67 9.58 -1.47 13.51
CA ALA A 67 10.64 -1.34 14.50
C ALA A 67 11.85 -0.57 13.97
N VAL A 68 12.21 -0.75 12.69
CA VAL A 68 13.37 -0.07 12.07
C VAL A 68 13.03 1.28 11.44
N CYS A 69 11.76 1.69 11.41
CA CYS A 69 11.37 2.89 10.66
C CYS A 69 11.88 4.17 11.37
N PRO A 70 12.79 4.96 10.76
CA PRO A 70 13.31 6.18 11.41
C PRO A 70 12.28 7.32 11.50
N LYS A 71 11.08 7.09 10.97
CA LYS A 71 9.94 8.02 10.99
C LYS A 71 8.74 7.41 11.69
N GLU A 72 8.96 6.32 12.43
CA GLU A 72 7.98 5.68 13.31
C GLU A 72 6.66 5.37 12.59
N ILE A 73 6.74 4.95 11.33
CA ILE A 73 5.56 4.57 10.56
C ILE A 73 5.07 3.22 11.05
N LYS A 74 3.83 3.24 11.53
CA LYS A 74 3.14 2.12 12.14
C LYS A 74 2.48 1.19 11.13
N LEU A 75 2.27 -0.07 11.50
CA LEU A 75 1.67 -1.11 10.65
C LEU A 75 0.25 -0.79 10.14
N GLU A 76 -0.50 0.14 10.73
CA GLU A 76 -1.87 0.48 10.30
C GLU A 76 -1.92 1.01 8.85
N VAL A 77 -0.80 1.53 8.33
CA VAL A 77 -0.73 1.93 6.92
C VAL A 77 -0.86 0.73 5.97
N ILE A 78 -0.38 -0.46 6.38
CA ILE A 78 -0.56 -1.72 5.65
C ILE A 78 -2.01 -2.15 5.74
N ALA A 79 -2.61 -2.08 6.93
CA ALA A 79 -4.02 -2.42 7.12
C ALA A 79 -4.94 -1.52 6.27
N ARG A 80 -4.65 -0.22 6.18
CA ARG A 80 -5.38 0.71 5.31
C ARG A 80 -5.20 0.37 3.84
N MET A 81 -3.96 0.12 3.40
CA MET A 81 -3.68 -0.31 2.02
C MET A 81 -4.49 -1.55 1.64
N ASN A 82 -4.53 -2.57 2.51
CA ASN A 82 -5.27 -3.80 2.24
C ASN A 82 -6.78 -3.53 2.11
N ARG A 83 -7.36 -2.67 2.97
CA ARG A 83 -8.77 -2.28 2.85
C ARG A 83 -9.06 -1.50 1.57
N ASP A 84 -8.18 -0.58 1.20
CA ASP A 84 -8.32 0.20 -0.02
C ASP A 84 -8.18 -0.68 -1.26
N TYR A 85 -7.22 -1.62 -1.26
CA TYR A 85 -7.03 -2.59 -2.34
C TYR A 85 -8.27 -3.47 -2.52
N LEU A 86 -8.79 -4.07 -1.44
CA LEU A 86 -10.00 -4.88 -1.49
C LEU A 86 -11.16 -4.06 -2.07
N ARG A 87 -11.43 -2.87 -1.51
CA ARG A 87 -12.52 -2.01 -1.99
C ARG A 87 -12.37 -1.66 -3.48
N ALA A 88 -11.16 -1.32 -3.91
CA ALA A 88 -10.88 -0.99 -5.30
C ALA A 88 -11.08 -2.21 -6.22
N SER A 89 -10.57 -3.39 -5.84
CA SER A 89 -10.75 -4.62 -6.63
C SER A 89 -12.23 -5.00 -6.80
N TRP A 90 -13.06 -4.80 -5.77
CA TRP A 90 -14.51 -5.06 -5.89
C TRP A 90 -15.22 -3.99 -6.74
N THR A 91 -14.78 -2.73 -6.65
CA THR A 91 -15.38 -1.63 -7.41
C THR A 91 -15.09 -1.77 -8.91
N GLU A 92 -13.82 -1.90 -9.29
CA GLU A 92 -13.40 -2.05 -10.70
C GLU A 92 -13.99 -3.30 -11.35
N ARG A 93 -14.07 -4.41 -10.61
CA ARG A 93 -14.75 -5.62 -11.12
C ARG A 93 -16.23 -5.36 -11.41
N GLY A 94 -16.90 -4.60 -10.54
CA GLY A 94 -18.29 -4.22 -10.75
C GLY A 94 -18.48 -3.28 -11.94
N ASP A 95 -17.55 -2.35 -12.15
CA ASP A 95 -17.55 -1.46 -13.32
C ASP A 95 -17.30 -2.24 -14.61
N ALA A 96 -16.34 -3.17 -14.63
CA ALA A 96 -16.08 -4.03 -15.78
C ALA A 96 -17.34 -4.81 -16.19
N LEU A 97 -18.00 -5.47 -15.24
CA LEU A 97 -19.22 -6.24 -15.50
C LEU A 97 -20.38 -5.36 -16.01
N ARG A 98 -20.51 -4.11 -15.55
CA ARG A 98 -21.53 -3.17 -16.02
C ARG A 98 -21.29 -2.64 -17.43
N ASN A 99 -20.04 -2.60 -17.87
CA ASN A 99 -19.64 -2.06 -19.17
C ASN A 99 -19.66 -3.13 -20.28
N GLU A 100 -19.93 -4.39 -19.94
CA GLU A 100 -20.09 -5.50 -20.89
C GLU A 100 -21.55 -5.71 -21.33
N ASP A 101 -22.52 -5.07 -20.68
CA ASP A 101 -23.96 -5.05 -21.01
C ASP A 101 -24.32 -3.89 -21.98
#